data_AF-A0A8T4P976-F1
#
_entry.id   AF-A0A8T4P976-F1
#
_cell.length_a   1.000
_cell.length_b   1.000
_cell.length_c   1.000
_cell.angle_alpha   90.00
_cell.angle_beta   90.00
_cell.angle_gamma   90.00
#
_symmetry.space_group_name_H-M   'P 1'
#
loop_
_entity.id
_entity.type
_entity.pdbx_description
1 polymer ?
#
loop_
_entity_poly.entity_id
_entity_poly.type
_entity_poly.pdbx_seq_one_letter_code
_entity_poly.pdbx_strand_id
1 'polypeptide(L)'
;MNKIAKLKTSKELIKECINDLYIDPRNSMRKWSKITNQTALGKFAYPSQHLSSLITGIKGVGTSARGDDLSDGSEVKSCSRADQLSECKECGAKVLVWQEKCPACNSDKINIKTDSHWIFLIRSKDELDLLLNKIPRIILILFDKKSENSEDIRLRAWSVNPREKHVQEFFKDYFFNNYEKKSNPAPCNLHPLQYDFYMMKPKIIFNAEINIKDKETNILFWNLKKPKNEEMPIHLLKKEQLVSLFGNKIEKLSKKEIFKKYPFVPYKELDNLGIRQKITKTNKNKYIRR
;
A
#
# COMPACT_ATOMS: atom_id res chain seq x y z
N MET A 1 13.95 -1.74 -30.16
CA MET A 1 14.16 -1.90 -28.70
C MET A 1 14.67 -0.57 -28.15
N ASN A 2 13.82 0.20 -27.46
CA ASN A 2 14.28 1.41 -26.78
C ASN A 2 15.26 1.03 -25.67
N LYS A 3 16.43 1.67 -25.67
CA LYS A 3 17.51 1.45 -24.72
C LYS A 3 16.99 1.89 -23.34
N ILE A 4 16.69 0.94 -22.45
CA ILE A 4 16.25 1.26 -21.08
C ILE A 4 17.31 2.16 -20.45
N ALA A 5 16.92 3.39 -20.10
CA ALA A 5 17.84 4.37 -19.54
C ALA A 5 18.15 3.96 -18.09
N LYS A 6 19.28 3.27 -17.91
CA LYS A 6 19.76 2.84 -16.60
C LYS A 6 20.20 4.06 -15.79
N LEU A 7 19.83 4.06 -14.52
CA LEU A 7 20.28 4.99 -13.50
C LEU A 7 21.29 4.26 -12.61
N LYS A 8 22.48 4.84 -12.43
CA LYS A 8 23.40 4.36 -11.40
C LYS A 8 22.81 4.73 -10.05
N THR A 9 22.56 3.73 -9.21
CA THR A 9 21.93 3.88 -7.91
C THR A 9 22.82 3.27 -6.82
N SER A 10 22.70 3.76 -5.60
CA SER A 10 23.42 3.26 -4.43
C SER A 10 22.55 3.39 -3.18
N LYS A 11 22.97 2.77 -2.07
CA LYS A 11 22.25 2.89 -0.80
C LYS A 11 22.25 4.35 -0.32
N GLU A 12 23.36 5.04 -0.52
CA GLU A 12 23.58 6.43 -0.11
C GLU A 12 22.61 7.35 -0.85
N LEU A 13 22.50 7.23 -2.17
CA LEU A 13 21.53 8.01 -2.96
C LEU A 13 20.08 7.74 -2.56
N ILE A 14 19.74 6.49 -2.23
CA ILE A 14 18.39 6.16 -1.73
C ILE A 14 18.14 6.84 -0.38
N LYS A 15 19.10 6.79 0.54
CA LYS A 15 18.98 7.42 1.87
C LYS A 15 18.85 8.93 1.74
N GLU A 16 19.68 9.56 0.90
CA GLU A 16 19.62 10.99 0.59
C GLU A 16 18.25 11.37 0.04
N CYS A 17 17.74 10.65 -0.97
CA CYS A 17 16.41 10.89 -1.51
C CYS A 17 15.29 10.72 -0.47
N ILE A 18 15.40 9.75 0.44
CA ILE A 18 14.42 9.57 1.53
C ILE A 18 14.49 10.75 2.50
N ASN A 19 15.69 11.22 2.84
CA ASN A 19 15.86 12.38 3.71
C ASN A 19 15.24 13.63 3.08
N ASP A 20 15.62 13.93 1.83
CA ASP A 20 15.24 15.15 1.12
C ASP A 20 13.76 15.19 0.75
N LEU A 21 13.21 14.09 0.25
CA LEU A 21 11.86 14.07 -0.34
C LEU A 21 10.80 13.50 0.60
N TYR A 22 11.19 12.89 1.72
CA TYR A 22 10.26 12.34 2.70
C TYR A 22 10.47 12.89 4.11
N ILE A 23 11.62 12.66 4.75
CA ILE A 23 11.82 12.99 6.17
C ILE A 23 11.73 14.51 6.42
N ASP A 24 12.47 15.31 5.66
CA ASP A 24 12.54 16.75 5.87
C ASP A 24 11.22 17.47 5.59
N PRO A 25 10.53 17.18 4.46
CA PRO A 25 9.18 17.70 4.22
C PRO A 25 8.20 17.24 5.30
N ARG A 26 8.24 15.97 5.72
CA ARG A 26 7.36 15.43 6.76
C ARG A 26 7.56 16.15 8.10
N ASN A 27 8.81 16.31 8.53
CA ASN A 27 9.14 16.98 9.79
C ASN A 27 8.70 18.45 9.76
N SER A 28 8.88 19.12 8.63
CA SER A 28 8.38 20.49 8.41
C SER A 28 6.85 20.56 8.50
N MET A 29 6.14 19.66 7.83
CA MET A 29 4.67 19.59 7.90
C MET A 29 4.16 19.27 9.31
N ARG A 30 4.84 18.38 10.05
CA ARG A 30 4.49 18.09 11.45
C ARG A 30 4.74 19.28 12.37
N LYS A 31 5.84 20.03 12.17
CA LYS A 31 6.10 21.28 12.90
C LYS A 31 4.94 22.27 12.69
N TRP A 32 4.57 22.53 11.45
CA TRP A 32 3.48 23.47 11.14
C TRP A 32 2.10 22.97 11.57
N SER A 33 1.86 21.66 11.52
CA SER A 33 0.63 21.04 12.01
C SER A 33 0.42 21.30 13.51
N LYS A 34 1.48 21.27 14.32
CA LYS A 34 1.39 21.60 15.76
C LYS A 34 1.04 23.06 16.02
N ILE A 35 1.43 23.98 15.14
CA ILE A 35 1.17 25.41 15.27
C ILE A 35 -0.22 25.77 14.74
N THR A 36 -0.59 25.23 13.58
CA THR A 36 -1.78 25.62 12.82
C THR A 36 -2.99 24.71 13.04
N ASN A 37 -2.79 23.58 13.71
CA ASN A 37 -3.77 22.51 13.88
C ASN A 37 -4.27 21.91 12.54
N GLN A 38 -3.51 22.11 11.45
CA GLN A 38 -3.77 21.50 10.14
C GLN A 38 -3.20 20.08 10.06
N THR A 39 -3.66 19.27 9.11
CA THR A 39 -3.16 17.90 8.93
C THR A 39 -1.73 17.90 8.38
N ALA A 40 -0.83 17.08 8.96
CA ALA A 40 0.57 16.97 8.54
C ALA A 40 0.82 16.03 7.34
N LEU A 41 -0.23 15.58 6.66
CA LEU A 41 -0.14 14.55 5.63
C LEU A 41 0.39 15.14 4.32
N GLY A 42 1.63 14.81 3.99
CA GLY A 42 2.24 15.16 2.70
C GLY A 42 1.69 14.35 1.52
N LYS A 43 1.68 14.95 0.32
CA LYS A 43 1.39 14.25 -0.93
C LYS A 43 2.68 13.61 -1.48
N PHE A 44 2.91 12.34 -1.17
CA PHE A 44 4.16 11.65 -1.53
C PHE A 44 4.12 10.88 -2.86
N ALA A 45 3.20 11.22 -3.78
CA ALA A 45 3.12 10.56 -5.08
C ALA A 45 4.41 10.76 -5.90
N TYR A 46 4.79 12.01 -6.19
CA TYR A 46 6.01 12.33 -6.93
C TYR A 46 7.30 11.94 -6.19
N PRO A 47 7.46 12.22 -4.87
CA PRO A 47 8.56 11.68 -4.09
C PRO A 47 8.75 10.16 -4.25
N SER A 48 7.65 9.41 -4.30
CA SER A 48 7.71 7.96 -4.47
C SER A 48 8.11 7.54 -5.88
N GLN A 49 7.88 8.35 -6.91
CA GLN A 49 8.37 8.10 -8.26
C GLN A 49 9.89 8.33 -8.37
N HIS A 50 10.42 9.39 -7.74
CA HIS A 50 11.87 9.56 -7.65
C HIS A 50 12.53 8.40 -6.90
N LEU A 51 11.94 8.02 -5.76
CA LEU A 51 12.40 6.89 -4.97
C LEU A 51 12.30 5.57 -5.75
N SER A 52 11.24 5.34 -6.53
CA SER A 52 11.11 4.12 -7.32
C SER A 52 12.20 4.04 -8.41
N SER A 53 12.58 5.16 -9.03
CA SER A 53 13.71 5.20 -9.96
C SER A 53 15.02 4.80 -9.28
N LEU A 54 15.27 5.25 -8.05
CA LEU A 54 16.47 4.88 -7.30
C LEU A 54 16.43 3.42 -6.83
N ILE A 55 15.29 2.94 -6.32
CA ILE A 55 15.12 1.54 -5.91
C ILE A 55 15.32 0.59 -7.10
N THR A 56 14.84 0.97 -8.29
CA THR A 56 14.89 0.09 -9.46
C THR A 56 16.14 0.26 -10.32
N GLY A 57 16.81 1.41 -10.23
CA GLY A 57 17.86 1.81 -11.17
C GLY A 57 17.33 2.14 -12.57
N ILE A 58 16.05 2.51 -12.69
CA ILE A 58 15.38 2.83 -13.96
C ILE A 58 14.95 4.29 -13.92
N LYS A 59 15.37 5.08 -14.91
CA LYS A 59 14.97 6.49 -14.96
C LYS A 59 13.47 6.63 -15.20
N GLY A 60 12.86 7.68 -14.65
CA GLY A 60 11.52 8.11 -15.03
C GLY A 60 11.45 8.70 -16.43
N VAL A 61 10.24 8.92 -16.92
CA VAL A 61 9.97 9.53 -18.25
C VAL A 61 9.60 11.02 -18.18
N GLY A 62 9.42 11.57 -16.98
CA GLY A 62 9.01 12.97 -16.80
C GLY A 62 7.54 13.26 -17.14
N THR A 63 6.71 12.22 -17.28
CA THR A 63 5.26 12.39 -17.39
C THR A 63 4.71 12.71 -16.01
N SER A 64 3.78 13.66 -15.91
CA SER A 64 3.16 14.06 -14.64
C SER A 64 2.18 12.99 -14.11
N ALA A 65 2.68 11.77 -13.86
CA ALA A 65 1.95 10.63 -13.31
C ALA A 65 0.68 10.23 -14.08
N ARG A 66 0.78 10.13 -15.42
CA ARG A 66 -0.32 9.73 -16.32
C ARG A 66 -0.19 8.31 -16.89
N GLY A 67 0.61 7.47 -16.24
CA GLY A 67 1.03 6.16 -16.76
C GLY A 67 2.47 6.18 -17.25
N ASP A 68 3.10 5.00 -17.33
CA ASP A 68 4.49 4.79 -17.74
C ASP A 68 5.51 5.54 -16.88
N ASP A 69 5.33 5.55 -15.56
CA ASP A 69 6.14 6.37 -14.63
C ASP A 69 7.65 6.13 -14.78
N LEU A 70 8.06 4.88 -15.05
CA LEU A 70 9.45 4.51 -15.36
C LEU A 70 9.67 4.31 -16.86
N SER A 71 10.89 4.55 -17.33
CA SER A 71 11.27 4.44 -18.75
C SER A 71 11.23 3.02 -19.33
N ASP A 72 11.01 2.00 -18.51
CA ASP A 72 10.68 0.64 -18.98
C ASP A 72 9.16 0.40 -19.12
N GLY A 73 8.33 1.42 -18.84
CA GLY A 73 6.88 1.37 -18.83
C GLY A 73 6.28 0.94 -17.49
N SER A 74 7.07 0.71 -16.42
CA SER A 74 6.51 0.30 -15.13
C SER A 74 5.61 1.40 -14.53
N GLU A 75 4.49 0.98 -13.95
CA GLU A 75 3.57 1.85 -13.20
C GLU A 75 3.99 1.94 -11.73
N VAL A 76 3.95 3.12 -11.12
CA VAL A 76 4.30 3.34 -9.71
C VAL A 76 3.09 3.86 -8.95
N LYS A 77 2.68 3.14 -7.91
CA LYS A 77 1.68 3.62 -6.94
C LYS A 77 2.28 3.68 -5.55
N SER A 78 2.03 4.78 -4.87
CA SER A 78 2.39 4.93 -3.46
C SER A 78 1.20 5.30 -2.61
N CYS A 79 1.28 4.94 -1.34
CA CYS A 79 0.39 5.45 -0.31
C CYS A 79 1.13 5.52 1.03
N SER A 80 0.59 6.31 1.96
CA SER A 80 1.15 6.48 3.29
C SER A 80 0.06 6.29 4.34
N ARG A 81 0.39 5.52 5.38
CA ARG A 81 -0.36 5.38 6.64
C ARG A 81 0.36 6.10 7.79
N ALA A 82 1.62 6.50 7.58
CA ALA A 82 2.49 7.07 8.60
C ALA A 82 1.89 8.30 9.31
N ASP A 83 1.23 9.17 8.52
CA ASP A 83 0.67 10.44 8.98
C ASP A 83 -0.84 10.52 8.75
N GLN A 84 -1.50 9.38 8.71
CA GLN A 84 -2.93 9.33 8.45
C GLN A 84 -3.72 9.87 9.65
N LEU A 85 -4.70 10.75 9.36
CA LEU A 85 -5.57 11.34 10.37
C LEU A 85 -6.38 10.25 11.08
N SER A 86 -6.35 10.25 12.41
CA SER A 86 -7.05 9.28 13.24
C SER A 86 -8.40 9.83 13.71
N GLU A 87 -9.15 9.01 14.43
CA GLU A 87 -10.49 9.37 14.91
C GLU A 87 -10.70 8.89 16.34
N CYS A 88 -11.32 9.72 17.18
CA CYS A 88 -11.69 9.31 18.53
C CYS A 88 -12.80 8.26 18.50
N LYS A 89 -12.64 7.16 19.26
CA LYS A 89 -13.66 6.11 19.36
C LYS A 89 -14.90 6.55 20.14
N GLU A 90 -14.76 7.50 21.07
CA GLU A 90 -15.85 7.96 21.93
C GLU A 90 -16.75 9.00 21.26
N CYS A 91 -16.16 10.01 20.59
CA CYS A 91 -16.92 11.13 20.04
C CYS A 91 -16.80 11.32 18.52
N GLY A 92 -16.01 10.49 17.82
CA GLY A 92 -15.83 10.58 16.36
C GLY A 92 -15.02 11.79 15.86
N ALA A 93 -14.51 12.64 16.76
CA ALA A 93 -13.69 13.78 16.38
C ALA A 93 -12.38 13.34 15.72
N LYS A 94 -11.85 14.16 14.81
CA LYS A 94 -10.56 13.91 14.18
C LYS A 94 -9.43 14.17 15.15
N VAL A 95 -8.41 13.31 15.09
CA VAL A 95 -7.24 13.34 15.97
C VAL A 95 -6.00 13.34 15.11
N LEU A 96 -5.18 14.38 15.25
CA LEU A 96 -3.92 14.55 14.55
C LEU A 96 -2.91 13.51 15.06
N VAL A 97 -1.96 13.15 14.21
CA VAL A 97 -1.01 12.04 14.45
C VAL A 97 -0.15 12.25 15.71
N TRP A 98 0.12 13.50 16.08
CA TRP A 98 0.91 13.87 17.26
C TRP A 98 0.06 14.07 18.52
N GLN A 99 -1.28 13.97 18.43
CA GLN A 99 -2.17 14.11 19.57
C GLN A 99 -2.38 12.76 20.25
N GLU A 100 -2.00 12.66 21.51
CA GLU A 100 -2.19 11.45 22.32
C GLU A 100 -3.63 11.29 22.82
N LYS A 101 -4.37 12.40 22.92
CA LYS A 101 -5.77 12.45 23.37
C LYS A 101 -6.64 13.23 22.38
N CYS A 102 -7.92 12.90 22.37
CA CYS A 102 -8.91 13.59 21.57
C CYS A 102 -9.02 15.06 22.02
N PRO A 103 -8.86 16.03 21.10
CA PRO A 103 -8.96 17.45 21.46
C PRO A 103 -10.40 17.89 21.84
N ALA A 104 -11.41 17.09 21.49
CA ALA A 104 -12.82 17.42 21.75
C ALA A 104 -13.36 16.85 23.07
N CYS A 105 -12.94 15.64 23.48
CA CYS A 105 -13.46 14.97 24.68
C CYS A 105 -12.38 14.44 25.64
N ASN A 106 -11.10 14.72 25.35
CA ASN A 106 -9.95 14.29 26.15
C ASN A 106 -9.78 12.75 26.30
N SER A 107 -10.55 11.95 25.55
CA SER A 107 -10.39 10.49 25.54
C SER A 107 -9.06 10.07 24.89
N ASP A 108 -8.41 9.08 25.47
CA ASP A 108 -7.23 8.37 24.96
C ASP A 108 -7.59 7.21 24.00
N LYS A 109 -8.87 6.91 23.83
CA LYS A 109 -9.35 5.84 22.95
C LYS A 109 -9.35 6.31 21.49
N ILE A 110 -8.18 6.26 20.88
CA ILE A 110 -7.99 6.66 19.48
C ILE A 110 -8.09 5.44 18.56
N ASN A 111 -8.83 5.60 17.45
CA ASN A 111 -8.85 4.68 16.34
C ASN A 111 -7.80 5.11 15.31
N ILE A 112 -6.63 4.46 15.36
CA ILE A 112 -5.57 4.66 14.37
C ILE A 112 -6.03 4.09 13.03
N LYS A 113 -6.24 4.97 12.05
CA LYS A 113 -6.74 4.60 10.74
C LYS A 113 -5.64 3.92 9.91
N THR A 114 -6.02 2.88 9.18
CA THR A 114 -5.13 2.11 8.29
C THR A 114 -5.76 1.88 6.91
N ASP A 115 -6.81 2.63 6.59
CA ASP A 115 -7.56 2.61 5.34
C ASP A 115 -6.92 3.48 4.25
N SER A 116 -5.60 3.51 4.14
CA SER A 116 -4.93 4.02 2.95
C SER A 116 -5.07 3.03 1.78
N HIS A 117 -4.96 3.53 0.56
CA HIS A 117 -5.10 2.73 -0.67
C HIS A 117 -4.10 3.19 -1.72
N TRP A 118 -3.61 2.24 -2.52
CA TRP A 118 -3.11 2.57 -3.85
C TRP A 118 -4.29 2.77 -4.78
N ILE A 119 -4.33 3.94 -5.42
CA ILE A 119 -5.44 4.36 -6.27
C ILE A 119 -5.04 4.17 -7.73
N PHE A 120 -5.83 3.41 -8.49
CA PHE A 120 -5.69 3.26 -9.93
C PHE A 120 -6.83 4.01 -10.63
N LEU A 121 -6.45 4.83 -11.61
CA LEU A 121 -7.38 5.50 -12.49
C LEU A 121 -7.47 4.64 -13.75
N ILE A 122 -8.59 3.95 -13.93
CA ILE A 122 -8.86 3.10 -15.09
C ILE A 122 -10.20 3.57 -15.65
N ARG A 123 -10.14 4.37 -16.71
CA ARG A 123 -11.26 5.15 -17.25
C ARG A 123 -11.62 4.78 -18.68
N SER A 124 -10.83 3.91 -19.30
CA SER A 124 -11.07 3.39 -20.63
C SER A 124 -10.55 1.95 -20.74
N LYS A 125 -10.98 1.27 -21.80
CA LYS A 125 -10.44 -0.05 -22.16
C LYS A 125 -8.95 0.03 -22.48
N ASP A 126 -8.49 1.15 -23.05
CA ASP A 126 -7.07 1.38 -23.35
C ASP A 126 -6.22 1.53 -22.09
N GLU A 127 -6.71 2.24 -21.06
CA GLU A 127 -6.03 2.34 -19.76
C GLU A 127 -5.99 0.98 -19.06
N LEU A 128 -7.07 0.20 -19.15
CA LEU A 128 -7.10 -1.17 -18.62
C LEU A 128 -6.10 -2.08 -19.34
N ASP A 129 -6.06 -2.02 -20.67
CA ASP A 129 -5.13 -2.80 -21.51
C ASP A 129 -3.68 -2.38 -21.28
N LEU A 130 -3.42 -1.08 -21.14
CA LEU A 130 -2.09 -0.55 -20.77
C LEU A 130 -1.61 -1.20 -19.47
N LEU A 131 -2.42 -1.09 -18.41
CA LEU A 131 -2.09 -1.62 -17.08
C LEU A 131 -1.90 -3.14 -17.07
N LEU A 132 -2.73 -3.88 -17.81
CA LEU A 132 -2.77 -5.34 -17.72
C LEU A 132 -1.83 -6.05 -18.70
N ASN A 133 -1.62 -5.47 -19.89
CA ASN A 133 -0.98 -6.18 -21.00
C ASN A 133 0.27 -5.50 -21.54
N LYS A 134 0.41 -4.17 -21.40
CA LYS A 134 1.51 -3.41 -22.00
C LYS A 134 2.63 -3.08 -21.02
N ILE A 135 2.32 -2.74 -19.77
CA ILE A 135 3.36 -2.45 -18.79
C ILE A 135 4.09 -3.73 -18.32
N PRO A 136 5.37 -3.67 -17.93
CA PRO A 136 6.11 -4.84 -17.47
C PRO A 136 5.79 -5.21 -16.02
N ARG A 137 5.49 -4.22 -15.15
CA ARG A 137 5.23 -4.41 -13.72
C ARG A 137 4.54 -3.21 -13.10
N ILE A 138 3.89 -3.46 -11.96
CA ILE A 138 3.38 -2.44 -11.06
C ILE A 138 4.31 -2.41 -9.84
N ILE A 139 4.77 -1.22 -9.46
CA ILE A 139 5.56 -0.97 -8.25
C ILE A 139 4.65 -0.34 -7.21
N LEU A 140 4.48 -1.02 -6.09
CA LEU A 140 3.66 -0.56 -4.96
C LEU A 140 4.57 -0.12 -3.83
N ILE A 141 4.41 1.11 -3.35
CA ILE A 141 5.21 1.69 -2.25
C ILE A 141 4.30 2.02 -1.07
N LEU A 142 4.67 1.58 0.13
CA LEU A 142 3.97 1.87 1.37
C LEU A 142 4.93 2.51 2.38
N PHE A 143 4.49 3.64 2.94
CA PHE A 143 5.04 4.21 4.16
C PHE A 143 4.06 3.93 5.31
N ASP A 144 4.46 3.16 6.31
CA ASP A 144 3.62 2.87 7.49
C ASP A 144 4.43 2.85 8.77
N LYS A 145 3.77 3.02 9.93
CA LYS A 145 4.47 2.96 11.22
C LYS A 145 4.97 1.55 11.51
N LYS A 146 6.10 1.42 12.22
CA LYS A 146 6.62 0.12 12.67
C LYS A 146 5.64 -0.60 13.61
N SER A 147 4.99 0.16 14.48
CA SER A 147 3.92 -0.25 15.37
C SER A 147 3.01 0.95 15.64
N GLU A 148 1.84 0.73 16.26
CA GLU A 148 0.89 1.81 16.59
C GLU A 148 1.54 2.92 17.44
N ASN A 149 2.49 2.54 18.30
CA ASN A 149 3.18 3.43 19.24
C ASN A 149 4.54 3.95 18.75
N SER A 150 4.96 3.58 17.53
CA SER A 150 6.26 3.99 17.00
C SER A 150 6.13 5.23 16.12
N GLU A 151 7.05 6.18 16.30
CA GLU A 151 7.25 7.28 15.36
C GLU A 151 8.15 6.88 14.18
N ASP A 152 8.80 5.71 14.26
CA ASP A 152 9.61 5.17 13.18
C ASP A 152 8.73 4.68 12.05
N ILE A 153 9.20 4.94 10.84
CA ILE A 153 8.51 4.60 9.61
C ILE A 153 9.18 3.40 8.97
N ARG A 154 8.36 2.45 8.54
CA ARG A 154 8.74 1.40 7.61
C ARG A 154 8.40 1.85 6.21
N LEU A 155 9.37 1.68 5.32
CA LEU A 155 9.22 1.92 3.89
C LEU A 155 9.41 0.60 3.17
N ARG A 156 8.36 0.16 2.47
CA ARG A 156 8.38 -1.09 1.69
C ARG A 156 7.96 -0.83 0.27
N ALA A 157 8.64 -1.50 -0.67
CA ALA A 157 8.25 -1.51 -2.06
C ALA A 157 8.16 -2.94 -2.59
N TRP A 158 7.11 -3.20 -3.38
CA TRP A 158 6.84 -4.48 -4.03
C TRP A 158 6.75 -4.32 -5.53
N SER A 159 7.19 -5.34 -6.24
CA SER A 159 6.88 -5.54 -7.66
C SER A 159 5.72 -6.53 -7.78
N VAL A 160 4.73 -6.18 -8.59
CA VAL A 160 3.58 -7.03 -8.94
C VAL A 160 3.59 -7.25 -10.45
N ASN A 161 3.41 -8.50 -10.88
CA ASN A 161 3.29 -8.85 -12.28
C ASN A 161 1.83 -8.61 -12.73
N PRO A 162 1.55 -7.72 -13.72
CA PRO A 162 0.20 -7.38 -14.12
C PRO A 162 -0.53 -8.55 -14.79
N ARG A 163 0.24 -9.54 -15.26
CA ARG A 163 -0.25 -10.75 -15.93
C ARG A 163 -0.60 -11.88 -14.96
N GLU A 164 -0.39 -11.69 -13.65
CA GLU A 164 -0.91 -12.64 -12.66
C GLU A 164 -2.43 -12.72 -12.73
N LYS A 165 -2.97 -13.93 -12.63
CA LYS A 165 -4.40 -14.21 -12.79
C LYS A 165 -5.27 -13.32 -11.88
N HIS A 166 -4.94 -13.24 -10.59
CA HIS A 166 -5.71 -12.42 -9.63
C HIS A 166 -5.62 -10.92 -9.93
N VAL A 167 -4.49 -10.45 -10.47
CA VAL A 167 -4.34 -9.04 -10.87
C VAL A 167 -5.29 -8.71 -12.03
N GLN A 168 -5.28 -9.56 -13.06
CA GLN A 168 -6.16 -9.44 -14.21
C GLN A 168 -7.64 -9.42 -13.79
N GLU A 169 -8.04 -10.38 -12.95
CA GLU A 169 -9.42 -10.51 -12.50
C GLU A 169 -9.83 -9.32 -11.62
N PHE A 170 -8.98 -8.87 -10.69
CA PHE A 170 -9.27 -7.73 -9.81
C PHE A 170 -9.55 -6.44 -10.58
N PHE A 171 -8.72 -6.12 -11.58
CA PHE A 171 -8.87 -4.88 -12.35
C PHE A 171 -9.98 -4.97 -13.40
N LYS A 172 -10.17 -6.13 -14.04
CA LYS A 172 -11.31 -6.36 -14.95
C LYS A 172 -12.64 -6.29 -14.20
N ASP A 173 -12.74 -6.92 -13.02
CA ASP A 173 -13.93 -6.83 -12.18
C ASP A 173 -14.26 -5.38 -11.82
N TYR A 174 -13.26 -4.61 -11.37
CA TYR A 174 -13.47 -3.17 -11.13
C TYR A 174 -13.98 -2.45 -12.38
N PHE A 175 -13.35 -2.66 -13.54
CA PHE A 175 -13.70 -1.91 -14.74
C PHE A 175 -15.12 -2.23 -15.23
N PHE A 176 -15.42 -3.52 -15.46
CA PHE A 176 -16.69 -3.95 -16.02
C PHE A 176 -17.86 -3.91 -15.02
N ASN A 177 -17.61 -4.08 -13.72
CA ASN A 177 -18.67 -4.11 -12.71
C ASN A 177 -18.82 -2.83 -11.89
N ASN A 178 -17.83 -1.93 -11.88
CA ASN A 178 -17.90 -0.69 -11.12
C ASN A 178 -17.76 0.55 -12.01
N TYR A 179 -16.74 0.63 -12.87
CA TYR A 179 -16.51 1.81 -13.71
C TYR A 179 -17.60 1.98 -14.78
N GLU A 180 -17.81 0.97 -15.64
CA GLU A 180 -18.78 1.08 -16.76
C GLU A 180 -20.25 1.18 -16.30
N LYS A 181 -20.58 0.65 -15.11
CA LYS A 181 -21.97 0.56 -14.64
C LYS A 181 -22.45 1.79 -13.85
N LYS A 182 -21.58 2.74 -13.52
CA LYS A 182 -21.92 3.87 -12.63
C LYS A 182 -21.67 5.19 -13.33
N SER A 183 -22.55 6.16 -13.10
CA SER A 183 -22.42 7.53 -13.63
C SER A 183 -21.25 8.31 -13.02
N ASN A 184 -20.91 8.02 -11.77
CA ASN A 184 -19.75 8.61 -11.08
C ASN A 184 -19.01 7.51 -10.28
N PRO A 185 -18.22 6.67 -10.97
CA PRO A 185 -17.55 5.55 -10.33
C PRO A 185 -16.46 6.03 -9.39
N ALA A 186 -16.43 5.47 -8.18
CA ALA A 186 -15.29 5.62 -7.28
C ALA A 186 -14.03 5.03 -7.94
N PRO A 187 -12.83 5.58 -7.67
CA PRO A 187 -11.60 5.06 -8.26
C PRO A 187 -11.28 3.64 -7.77
N CYS A 188 -10.39 2.95 -8.47
CA CYS A 188 -10.01 1.59 -8.11
C CYS A 188 -9.04 1.60 -6.93
N ASN A 189 -9.52 1.15 -5.77
CA ASN A 189 -8.74 1.14 -4.54
C ASN A 189 -8.17 -0.25 -4.26
N LEU A 190 -6.84 -0.35 -4.21
CA LEU A 190 -6.13 -1.53 -3.70
C LEU A 190 -5.59 -1.24 -2.30
N HIS A 191 -6.10 -1.97 -1.31
CA HIS A 191 -5.68 -1.80 0.08
C HIS A 191 -4.35 -2.52 0.35
N PRO A 192 -3.34 -1.84 0.92
CA PRO A 192 -2.10 -2.48 1.34
C PRO A 192 -2.31 -3.54 2.42
N LEU A 193 -1.58 -4.65 2.30
CA LEU A 193 -1.54 -5.73 3.29
C LEU A 193 -2.92 -6.33 3.61
N GLN A 194 -3.84 -6.25 2.66
CA GLN A 194 -5.13 -6.94 2.71
C GLN A 194 -5.12 -8.14 1.75
N TYR A 195 -6.15 -8.98 1.86
CA TYR A 195 -6.27 -10.22 1.09
C TYR A 195 -5.92 -10.06 -0.40
N ASP A 196 -6.55 -9.11 -1.10
CA ASP A 196 -6.32 -8.89 -2.54
C ASP A 196 -4.86 -8.55 -2.85
N PHE A 197 -4.20 -7.74 -2.01
CA PHE A 197 -2.78 -7.43 -2.18
C PHE A 197 -1.93 -8.69 -2.18
N TYR A 198 -2.12 -9.62 -1.24
CA TYR A 198 -1.32 -10.85 -1.20
C TYR A 198 -1.68 -11.84 -2.30
N MET A 199 -2.96 -11.89 -2.70
CA MET A 199 -3.41 -12.72 -3.82
C MET A 199 -2.81 -12.27 -5.16
N MET A 200 -2.42 -11.00 -5.28
CA MET A 200 -1.63 -10.50 -6.42
C MET A 200 -0.17 -10.99 -6.42
N LYS A 201 0.23 -11.83 -5.46
CA LYS A 201 1.58 -12.40 -5.32
C LYS A 201 2.70 -11.35 -5.39
N PRO A 202 2.63 -10.27 -4.58
CA PRO A 202 3.61 -9.20 -4.61
C PRO A 202 4.96 -9.73 -4.15
N LYS A 203 6.03 -9.28 -4.81
CA LYS A 203 7.40 -9.60 -4.44
C LYS A 203 8.09 -8.38 -3.88
N ILE A 204 8.54 -8.43 -2.63
CA ILE A 204 9.26 -7.33 -2.00
C ILE A 204 10.59 -7.13 -2.73
N ILE A 205 10.85 -5.88 -3.12
CA ILE A 205 12.07 -5.42 -3.81
C ILE A 205 12.88 -4.47 -2.93
N PHE A 206 12.26 -3.85 -1.93
CA PHE A 206 12.88 -2.90 -1.01
C PHE A 206 12.18 -2.91 0.35
N ASN A 207 12.96 -2.84 1.43
CA ASN A 207 12.50 -2.67 2.81
C ASN A 207 13.51 -1.82 3.58
N ALA A 208 13.05 -0.78 4.23
CA ALA A 208 13.85 0.05 5.12
C ALA A 208 13.07 0.45 6.37
N GLU A 209 13.81 0.66 7.46
CA GLU A 209 13.34 1.33 8.66
C GLU A 209 13.94 2.75 8.69
N ILE A 210 13.11 3.72 9.02
CA ILE A 210 13.45 5.13 9.04
C ILE A 210 13.22 5.64 10.46
N ASN A 211 14.29 6.00 11.14
CA ASN A 211 14.24 6.75 12.37
C ASN A 211 14.04 8.23 12.02
N ILE A 212 12.86 8.74 12.33
CA ILE A 212 12.47 10.11 11.98
C ILE A 212 13.24 11.16 12.78
N LYS A 213 13.58 10.85 14.03
CA LYS A 213 14.25 11.78 14.95
C LYS A 213 15.70 11.98 14.53
N ASP A 214 16.39 10.89 14.26
CA ASP A 214 17.82 10.88 13.94
C ASP A 214 18.08 11.05 12.43
N LYS A 215 17.01 11.12 11.63
CA LYS A 215 17.05 11.17 10.16
C LYS A 215 17.89 10.05 9.55
N GLU A 216 17.84 8.88 10.19
CA GLU A 216 18.59 7.71 9.77
C GLU A 216 17.68 6.72 9.05
N THR A 217 18.17 6.24 7.91
CA THR A 217 17.51 5.18 7.15
C THR A 217 18.37 3.92 7.16
N ASN A 218 17.82 2.83 7.68
CA ASN A 218 18.41 1.50 7.67
C ASN A 218 17.74 0.62 6.60
N ILE A 219 18.46 0.33 5.51
CA ILE A 219 17.97 -0.51 4.41
C ILE A 219 18.17 -1.97 4.77
N LEU A 220 17.10 -2.65 5.15
CA LEU A 220 17.07 -4.06 5.55
C LEU A 220 17.11 -5.01 4.34
N PHE A 221 16.49 -4.60 3.23
CA PHE A 221 16.45 -5.39 2.00
C PHE A 221 16.38 -4.48 0.78
N TRP A 222 17.17 -4.80 -0.25
CA TRP A 222 17.09 -4.13 -1.54
C TRP A 222 17.62 -5.06 -2.64
N ASN A 223 16.71 -5.64 -3.43
CA ASN A 223 17.08 -6.51 -4.54
C ASN A 223 15.96 -6.63 -5.58
N LEU A 224 16.09 -5.90 -6.69
CA LEU A 224 15.14 -6.00 -7.81
C LEU A 224 15.31 -7.31 -8.61
N LYS A 225 16.52 -7.85 -8.70
CA LYS A 225 16.82 -9.04 -9.54
C LYS A 225 16.36 -10.34 -8.89
N LYS A 226 16.44 -10.41 -7.56
CA LYS A 226 16.05 -11.55 -6.74
C LYS A 226 15.09 -11.09 -5.63
N PRO A 227 13.87 -10.64 -6.01
CA PRO A 227 12.89 -10.21 -5.03
C PRO A 227 12.35 -11.42 -4.26
N LYS A 228 11.84 -11.19 -3.05
CA LYS A 228 11.26 -12.24 -2.20
C LYS A 228 9.74 -12.20 -2.26
N ASN A 229 9.08 -13.34 -2.15
CA ASN A 229 7.62 -13.33 -2.03
C ASN A 229 7.19 -12.67 -0.73
N GLU A 230 6.14 -11.86 -0.76
CA GLU A 230 5.49 -11.39 0.47
C GLU A 230 4.55 -12.48 1.00
N GLU A 231 4.75 -12.88 2.25
CA GLU A 231 3.97 -13.95 2.88
C GLU A 231 2.62 -13.42 3.36
N MET A 232 1.53 -14.09 2.99
CA MET A 232 0.19 -13.73 3.47
C MET A 232 0.02 -14.18 4.93
N PRO A 233 -0.27 -13.27 5.87
CA PRO A 233 -0.61 -13.66 7.23
C PRO A 233 -1.92 -14.45 7.28
N ILE A 234 -1.93 -15.54 8.04
CA ILE A 234 -3.07 -16.46 8.09
C ILE A 234 -4.34 -15.81 8.69
N HIS A 235 -4.17 -14.77 9.52
CA HIS A 235 -5.27 -14.07 10.18
C HIS A 235 -6.18 -13.31 9.20
N LEU A 236 -5.73 -13.11 7.96
CA LEU A 236 -6.55 -12.52 6.89
C LEU A 236 -7.59 -13.48 6.33
N LEU A 237 -7.46 -14.78 6.61
CA LEU A 237 -8.36 -15.82 6.10
C LEU A 237 -9.58 -16.00 6.99
N LYS A 238 -10.72 -16.30 6.34
CA LYS A 238 -11.93 -16.73 7.04
C LYS A 238 -11.78 -18.18 7.53
N LYS A 239 -12.63 -18.58 8.48
CA LYS A 239 -12.58 -19.93 9.07
C LYS A 239 -12.69 -21.02 8.01
N GLU A 240 -13.56 -20.84 7.02
CA GLU A 240 -13.79 -21.82 5.94
C GLU A 240 -12.54 -21.97 5.06
N GLN A 241 -11.82 -20.87 4.81
CA GLN A 241 -10.56 -20.87 4.05
C GLN A 241 -9.44 -21.58 4.84
N LEU A 242 -9.39 -21.38 6.16
CA LEU A 242 -8.45 -22.10 7.02
C LEU A 242 -8.72 -23.61 6.99
N VAL A 243 -9.99 -24.02 7.09
CA VAL A 243 -10.37 -25.44 7.04
C VAL A 243 -10.00 -26.05 5.69
N SER A 244 -10.20 -25.32 4.57
CA SER A 244 -9.76 -25.77 3.25
C SER A 244 -8.24 -26.00 3.17
N LEU A 245 -7.44 -25.09 3.74
CA LEU A 245 -5.98 -25.15 3.68
C LEU A 245 -5.37 -26.23 4.58
N PHE A 246 -5.90 -26.42 5.79
CA PHE A 246 -5.27 -27.28 6.80
C PHE A 246 -6.09 -28.54 7.11
N GLY A 247 -7.31 -28.66 6.57
CA GLY A 247 -8.24 -29.76 6.81
C GLY A 247 -8.56 -29.95 8.29
N ASN A 248 -8.80 -31.21 8.68
CA ASN A 248 -9.15 -31.58 10.04
C ASN A 248 -8.02 -31.34 11.05
N LYS A 249 -6.78 -31.02 10.59
CA LYS A 249 -5.62 -30.75 11.46
C LYS A 249 -5.81 -29.53 12.36
N ILE A 250 -6.74 -28.65 12.02
CA ILE A 250 -7.04 -27.43 12.79
C ILE A 250 -8.43 -27.44 13.43
N GLU A 251 -9.24 -28.48 13.22
CA GLU A 251 -10.62 -28.53 13.75
C GLU A 251 -10.68 -28.42 15.27
N LYS A 252 -9.68 -28.98 15.95
CA LYS A 252 -9.56 -28.97 17.42
C LYS A 252 -8.72 -27.80 17.96
N LEU A 253 -8.15 -26.98 17.08
CA LEU A 253 -7.29 -25.85 17.48
C LEU A 253 -8.11 -24.56 17.54
N SER A 254 -7.88 -23.77 18.58
CA SER A 254 -8.35 -22.39 18.64
C SER A 254 -7.67 -21.53 17.58
N LYS A 255 -8.29 -20.40 17.21
CA LYS A 255 -7.68 -19.44 16.27
C LYS A 255 -6.28 -18.98 16.70
N LYS A 256 -6.07 -18.77 18.01
CA LYS A 256 -4.76 -18.36 18.55
C LYS A 256 -3.70 -19.43 18.33
N GLU A 257 -4.05 -20.70 18.55
CA GLU A 257 -3.14 -21.83 18.32
C GLU A 257 -2.80 -22.01 16.84
N ILE A 258 -3.80 -21.85 15.96
CA ILE A 258 -3.58 -21.88 14.51
C ILE A 258 -2.61 -20.77 14.11
N PHE A 259 -2.80 -19.54 14.59
CA PHE A 259 -1.94 -18.40 14.24
C PHE A 259 -0.51 -18.57 14.76
N LYS A 260 -0.34 -19.20 15.92
CA LYS A 260 0.99 -19.52 16.48
C LYS A 260 1.69 -20.61 15.67
N LYS A 261 0.95 -21.64 15.25
CA LYS A 261 1.51 -22.81 14.54
C LYS A 261 1.75 -22.56 13.05
N TYR A 262 0.88 -21.77 12.43
CA TYR A 262 0.88 -21.46 11.00
C TYR A 262 0.71 -19.95 10.82
N PRO A 263 1.75 -19.13 11.09
CA PRO A 263 1.61 -17.68 11.02
C PRO A 263 1.30 -17.16 9.61
N PHE A 264 1.69 -17.91 8.57
CA PHE A 264 1.55 -17.54 7.17
C PHE A 264 0.88 -18.65 6.35
N VAL A 265 0.20 -18.24 5.27
CA VAL A 265 -0.31 -19.14 4.25
C VAL A 265 0.87 -19.70 3.44
N PRO A 266 1.00 -21.03 3.27
CA PRO A 266 2.03 -21.58 2.42
C PRO A 266 1.88 -21.05 0.98
N TYR A 267 2.95 -20.51 0.40
CA TYR A 267 2.89 -19.78 -0.86
C TYR A 267 2.28 -20.59 -2.03
N LYS A 268 2.55 -21.90 -2.07
CA LYS A 268 2.00 -22.83 -3.07
C LYS A 268 0.47 -23.01 -2.98
N GLU A 269 -0.11 -22.71 -1.83
CA GLU A 269 -1.55 -22.85 -1.58
C GLU A 269 -2.32 -21.56 -1.88
N LEU A 270 -1.63 -20.46 -2.22
CA LEU A 270 -2.30 -19.20 -2.56
C LEU A 270 -3.26 -19.37 -3.74
N ASP A 271 -2.90 -20.18 -4.74
CA ASP A 271 -3.75 -20.42 -5.90
C ASP A 271 -5.03 -21.21 -5.57
N ASN A 272 -5.05 -21.92 -4.45
CA ASN A 272 -6.23 -22.65 -3.95
C ASN A 272 -7.21 -21.71 -3.24
N LEU A 273 -6.79 -20.48 -2.94
CA LEU A 273 -7.66 -19.47 -2.38
C LEU A 273 -8.42 -18.76 -3.52
N GLY A 274 -9.75 -18.88 -3.49
CA GLY A 274 -10.59 -18.20 -4.49
C GLY A 274 -10.55 -16.67 -4.37
N ILE A 275 -10.92 -16.00 -5.46
CA ILE A 275 -11.20 -14.56 -5.44
C ILE A 275 -12.38 -14.33 -4.49
N ARG A 276 -12.26 -13.34 -3.60
CA ARG A 276 -13.42 -12.89 -2.85
C ARG A 276 -14.36 -12.22 -3.84
N GLN A 277 -15.54 -12.81 -4.07
CA GLN A 277 -16.62 -12.09 -4.74
C GLN A 277 -16.82 -10.77 -3.99
N LYS A 278 -16.45 -9.66 -4.64
CA LYS A 278 -16.73 -8.34 -4.08
C LYS A 278 -18.23 -8.17 -4.20
N ILE A 279 -18.94 -8.45 -3.11
CA ILE A 279 -20.35 -8.06 -3.00
C ILE A 279 -20.36 -6.55 -3.25
N THR A 280 -20.93 -6.13 -4.38
CA THR A 280 -21.22 -4.74 -4.64
C THR A 280 -22.15 -4.29 -3.52
N LYS A 281 -21.59 -3.67 -2.47
CA LYS A 281 -22.41 -3.06 -1.44
C LYS A 281 -23.16 -1.92 -2.11
N THR A 282 -24.38 -2.18 -2.56
CA THR A 282 -25.43 -1.18 -2.71
C THR A 282 -25.74 -0.66 -1.32
N ASN A 283 -24.91 0.25 -0.79
CA ASN A 283 -25.19 0.85 0.50
C ASN A 283 -24.88 2.34 0.53
N LYS A 284 -26.01 3.06 0.56
CA LYS A 284 -26.34 4.24 1.36
C LYS A 284 -25.82 5.58 0.85
N ASN A 285 -26.71 6.23 0.12
CA ASN A 285 -27.03 7.66 0.27
C ASN A 285 -27.05 8.04 1.75
N LYS A 286 -25.90 8.42 2.32
CA LYS A 286 -25.83 9.11 3.61
C LYS A 286 -24.51 9.85 3.80
N TYR A 287 -24.16 10.70 2.84
CA TYR A 287 -23.34 11.89 3.10
C TYR A 287 -23.81 12.98 2.14
N ILE A 288 -24.99 13.53 2.43
CA ILE A 288 -25.30 14.91 2.05
C ILE A 288 -24.32 15.75 2.86
N ARG A 289 -23.33 16.35 2.19
CA ARG A 289 -22.55 17.43 2.78
C ARG A 289 -23.48 18.64 2.86
N ARG A 290 -23.76 19.08 4.09
CA ARG A 290 -23.99 20.50 4.37
C ARG A 290 -22.65 21.22 4.27
#